data_AF-A0A437UEY7-F1
#
_entry.id   AF-A0A437UEY7-F1
#
_cell.length_a   1.000
_cell.length_b   1.000
_cell.length_c   1.000
_cell.angle_alpha   90.00
_cell.angle_beta   90.00
_cell.angle_gamma   90.00
#
_symmetry.space_group_name_H-M   'P 1'
#
loop_
_entity.id
_entity.type
_entity.pdbx_description
1 polymer ?
#
loop_
_entity_poly.entity_id
_entity_poly.type
_entity_poly.pdbx_seq_one_letter_code
_entity_poly.pdbx_strand_id
1 'polypeptide(L)'
;MLFPDEIIKFKLPDAELIYYPAFFSLEKANILFQKLQSEIPWQQDKINVYGKEHFQPRLTALFGNEGKPYGYSNIIMHPHQWTPLLTHIKNEIEQVCNTHFTTVLLNNYRNGQDSMGWHADNEKELGRNPLIASVSFGAERNFQLKHNTIERAKQNINLQHGSLLIMQGAIQHFWKHQIPKTQRDIGPRINLTFRVIK
;
A
#
# COMPACT_ATOMS: atom_id res chain seq x y z
N MET A 1 30.22 2.79 5.00
CA MET A 1 28.74 2.72 5.08
C MET A 1 28.20 3.92 4.33
N LEU A 2 27.47 3.72 3.24
CA LEU A 2 27.01 4.78 2.34
C LEU A 2 25.47 4.81 2.39
N PHE A 3 24.95 5.77 3.16
CA PHE A 3 23.61 6.39 3.15
C PHE A 3 22.36 5.48 2.93
N PRO A 4 21.83 4.78 3.95
CA PRO A 4 20.54 4.09 3.84
C PRO A 4 19.31 5.00 4.03
N ASP A 5 19.47 6.22 4.55
CA ASP A 5 18.36 6.98 5.15
C ASP A 5 17.91 8.22 4.36
N GLU A 6 18.43 8.44 3.14
CA GLU A 6 18.07 9.62 2.37
C GLU A 6 16.67 9.48 1.75
N ILE A 7 15.85 10.54 1.88
CA ILE A 7 14.53 10.62 1.28
C ILE A 7 14.68 10.73 -0.25
N ILE A 8 14.09 9.79 -0.98
CA ILE A 8 14.16 9.74 -2.43
C ILE A 8 12.90 10.38 -3.03
N LYS A 9 13.07 11.47 -3.77
CA LYS A 9 12.00 12.09 -4.57
C LYS A 9 12.19 11.70 -6.03
N PHE A 10 11.25 10.94 -6.59
CA PHE A 10 11.33 10.53 -7.99
C PHE A 10 10.88 11.67 -8.91
N LYS A 11 11.68 11.96 -9.94
CA LYS A 11 11.32 12.91 -11.00
C LYS A 11 10.60 12.15 -12.11
N LEU A 12 9.27 12.10 -12.02
CA LEU A 12 8.40 11.41 -12.97
C LEU A 12 7.40 12.41 -13.58
N PRO A 13 7.04 12.27 -14.88
CA PRO A 13 5.96 13.07 -15.45
C PRO A 13 4.64 12.79 -14.72
N ASP A 14 3.86 13.84 -14.47
CA ASP A 14 2.50 13.75 -13.94
C ASP A 14 2.37 12.99 -12.60
N ALA A 15 3.44 12.95 -11.81
CA ALA A 15 3.49 12.20 -10.57
C ALA A 15 4.37 12.88 -9.51
N GLU A 16 3.89 12.86 -8.27
CA GLU A 16 4.68 13.18 -7.09
C GLU A 16 4.83 11.92 -6.25
N LEU A 17 6.06 11.42 -6.17
CA LEU A 17 6.40 10.15 -5.55
C LEU A 17 7.61 10.32 -4.64
N ILE A 18 7.41 10.08 -3.34
CA ILE A 18 8.43 10.27 -2.30
C ILE A 18 8.61 8.96 -1.54
N TYR A 19 9.84 8.48 -1.40
CA TYR A 19 10.17 7.22 -0.74
C TYR A 19 11.14 7.44 0.41
N TYR A 20 10.81 6.86 1.56
CA TYR A 20 11.58 6.85 2.79
C TYR A 20 12.00 5.39 3.03
N PRO A 21 13.24 5.00 2.67
CA PRO A 21 13.68 3.61 2.76
C PRO A 21 13.63 3.04 4.19
N ALA A 22 13.99 3.86 5.18
CA ALA A 22 14.09 3.49 6.60
C ALA A 22 13.17 4.36 7.48
N PHE A 23 11.90 4.53 7.08
CA PHE A 23 10.94 5.35 7.82
C PHE A 23 10.74 4.85 9.26
N PHE A 24 10.56 3.54 9.43
CA PHE A 24 10.68 2.88 10.72
C PHE A 24 12.08 2.27 10.86
N SER A 25 12.70 2.44 12.03
CA SER A 25 13.95 1.74 12.34
C SER A 25 13.75 0.22 12.28
N LEU A 26 14.82 -0.52 12.00
CA LEU A 26 14.77 -1.99 11.87
C LEU A 26 14.11 -2.67 13.09
N GLU A 27 14.49 -2.25 14.31
CA GLU A 27 13.92 -2.78 15.55
C GLU A 27 12.41 -2.55 15.62
N LYS A 28 11.98 -1.32 15.34
CA LYS A 28 10.57 -0.95 15.39
C LYS A 28 9.77 -1.63 14.30
N ALA A 29 10.31 -1.71 13.09
CA ALA A 29 9.70 -2.39 11.97
C ALA A 29 9.50 -3.89 12.26
N ASN A 30 10.46 -4.56 12.91
CA ASN A 30 10.34 -5.96 13.33
C ASN A 30 9.20 -6.17 14.33
N ILE A 31 9.11 -5.31 15.36
CA ILE A 31 8.03 -5.36 16.37
C ILE A 31 6.67 -5.15 15.70
N LEU A 32 6.55 -4.11 14.86
CA LEU A 32 5.31 -3.81 14.16
C LEU A 32 4.90 -4.96 13.23
N PHE A 33 5.86 -5.57 12.52
CA PHE A 33 5.58 -6.70 11.64
C PHE A 33 5.00 -7.90 12.39
N GLN A 34 5.60 -8.30 13.51
CA GLN A 34 5.10 -9.39 14.33
C GLN A 34 3.68 -9.12 14.84
N LYS A 35 3.43 -7.91 15.37
CA LYS A 35 2.11 -7.51 15.85
C LYS A 35 1.07 -7.50 14.72
N LEU A 36 1.41 -6.96 13.55
CA LEU A 36 0.52 -6.94 12.39
C LEU A 36 0.19 -8.36 11.91
N GLN A 37 1.12 -9.31 12.02
CA GLN A 37 0.85 -10.70 11.68
C GLN A 37 -0.15 -11.35 12.64
N SER A 38 -0.03 -11.10 13.95
CA SER A 38 -0.84 -11.76 14.97
C SER A 38 -2.17 -11.08 15.30
N GLU A 39 -2.25 -9.75 15.20
CA GLU A 39 -3.39 -8.96 15.70
C GLU A 39 -4.42 -8.63 14.62
N ILE A 40 -4.05 -8.66 13.34
CA ILE A 40 -4.95 -8.25 12.25
C ILE A 40 -5.87 -9.41 11.85
N PRO A 41 -7.19 -9.18 11.76
CA PRO A 41 -8.16 -10.18 11.32
C PRO A 41 -8.09 -10.35 9.79
N TRP A 42 -7.06 -11.03 9.31
CA TRP A 42 -6.85 -11.25 7.88
C TRP A 42 -7.98 -12.07 7.25
N GLN A 43 -8.50 -11.62 6.10
CA GLN A 43 -9.46 -12.34 5.28
C GLN A 43 -8.98 -12.49 3.84
N GLN A 44 -9.56 -13.43 3.10
CA GLN A 44 -9.29 -13.60 1.67
C GLN A 44 -10.60 -13.51 0.89
N ASP A 45 -10.82 -12.35 0.26
CA ASP A 45 -12.04 -12.10 -0.51
C ASP A 45 -12.00 -12.77 -1.89
N LYS A 46 -13.18 -13.05 -2.42
CA LYS A 46 -13.34 -13.47 -3.81
C LYS A 46 -13.57 -12.26 -4.70
N ILE A 47 -12.98 -12.27 -5.89
CA ILE A 47 -13.12 -11.24 -6.92
C ILE A 47 -13.56 -11.88 -8.23
N ASN A 48 -14.33 -11.14 -9.01
CA ASN A 48 -14.69 -11.53 -10.37
C ASN A 48 -13.68 -10.97 -11.37
N VAL A 49 -12.97 -11.86 -12.05
CA VAL A 49 -12.00 -11.52 -13.10
C VAL A 49 -12.40 -12.28 -14.36
N TYR A 50 -12.66 -11.57 -15.46
CA TYR A 50 -13.14 -12.15 -16.73
C TYR A 50 -14.38 -13.06 -16.57
N GLY A 51 -15.33 -12.66 -15.71
CA GLY A 51 -16.56 -13.41 -15.46
C GLY A 51 -16.40 -14.68 -14.62
N LYS A 52 -15.19 -14.94 -14.08
CA LYS A 52 -14.92 -16.07 -13.19
C LYS A 52 -14.56 -15.56 -11.80
N GLU A 53 -15.02 -16.29 -10.79
CA GLU A 53 -14.74 -16.01 -9.40
C GLU A 53 -13.38 -16.60 -9.00
N HIS A 54 -12.51 -15.77 -8.44
CA HIS A 54 -11.17 -16.14 -7.99
C HIS A 54 -10.91 -15.55 -6.61
N PHE A 55 -10.19 -16.27 -5.76
CA PHE A 55 -9.66 -15.66 -4.54
C PHE A 55 -8.62 -14.60 -4.88
N GLN A 56 -8.66 -13.46 -4.17
CA GLN A 56 -7.59 -12.49 -4.25
C GLN A 56 -6.26 -13.17 -3.89
N PRO A 57 -5.18 -12.95 -4.67
CA PRO A 57 -3.89 -13.56 -4.38
C PRO A 57 -3.17 -12.74 -3.30
N ARG A 58 -3.82 -12.53 -2.15
CA ARG A 58 -3.33 -11.89 -0.91
C ARG A 58 -4.45 -11.93 0.13
N LEU A 59 -4.09 -11.75 1.39
CA LEU A 59 -5.07 -11.46 2.43
C LEU A 59 -5.24 -9.96 2.60
N THR A 60 -6.42 -9.53 3.01
CA THR A 60 -6.78 -8.12 3.21
C THR A 60 -7.40 -7.91 4.58
N ALA A 61 -7.36 -6.67 5.06
CA ALA A 61 -8.20 -6.19 6.16
C ALA A 61 -8.40 -4.68 5.97
N LEU A 62 -9.62 -4.19 6.18
CA LEU A 62 -9.94 -2.77 6.05
C LEU A 62 -10.25 -2.18 7.42
N PHE A 63 -9.68 -1.01 7.72
CA PHE A 63 -9.95 -0.26 8.95
C PHE A 63 -10.25 1.20 8.64
N GLY A 64 -11.15 1.83 9.40
CA GLY A 64 -11.56 3.21 9.18
C GLY A 64 -12.47 3.79 10.26
N ASN A 65 -12.60 5.12 10.30
CA ASN A 65 -13.27 5.83 11.40
C ASN A 65 -14.80 5.87 11.32
N GLU A 66 -15.42 5.48 10.21
CA GLU A 66 -16.83 5.86 9.96
C GLU A 66 -17.76 4.70 9.60
N GLY A 67 -17.30 3.45 9.62
CA GLY A 67 -18.13 2.30 9.22
C GLY A 67 -18.58 2.32 7.74
N LYS A 68 -18.23 3.36 6.98
CA LYS A 68 -18.60 3.54 5.57
C LYS A 68 -18.01 2.38 4.76
N PRO A 69 -18.86 1.62 4.04
CA PRO A 69 -18.36 0.56 3.17
C PRO A 69 -17.42 1.12 2.10
N TYR A 70 -16.31 0.44 1.85
CA TYR A 70 -15.39 0.78 0.77
C TYR A 70 -15.63 -0.16 -0.42
N GLY A 71 -15.96 0.42 -1.57
CA GLY A 71 -16.06 -0.31 -2.83
C GLY A 71 -14.68 -0.49 -3.43
N TYR A 72 -14.23 -1.73 -3.58
CA TYR A 72 -12.96 -2.06 -4.24
C TYR A 72 -13.15 -3.28 -5.13
N SER A 73 -12.73 -3.25 -6.40
CA SER A 73 -12.79 -4.44 -7.28
C SER A 73 -14.17 -5.16 -7.34
N ASN A 74 -15.27 -4.41 -7.29
CA ASN A 74 -16.66 -4.91 -7.22
C ASN A 74 -17.03 -5.69 -5.93
N ILE A 75 -16.22 -5.60 -4.87
CA ILE A 75 -16.59 -6.05 -3.53
C ILE A 75 -16.85 -4.86 -2.61
N ILE A 76 -17.77 -5.03 -1.68
CA ILE A 76 -18.02 -4.09 -0.59
C ILE A 76 -17.28 -4.60 0.64
N MET A 77 -16.28 -3.86 1.10
CA MET A 77 -15.56 -4.16 2.34
C MET A 77 -16.12 -3.30 3.47
N HIS A 78 -16.37 -3.92 4.63
CA HIS A 78 -16.80 -3.21 5.83
C HIS A 78 -15.58 -2.95 6.72
N PRO A 79 -15.28 -1.68 7.05
CA PRO A 79 -14.09 -1.37 7.84
C PRO A 79 -14.27 -1.79 9.30
N HIS A 80 -13.22 -2.40 9.86
CA HIS A 80 -13.06 -2.54 11.30
C HIS A 80 -12.74 -1.18 11.94
N GLN A 81 -13.01 -1.08 13.25
CA GLN A 81 -12.59 0.05 14.06
C GLN A 81 -11.07 0.05 14.24
N TRP A 82 -10.45 1.23 14.25
CA TRP A 82 -9.01 1.37 14.47
C TRP A 82 -8.55 0.70 15.75
N THR A 83 -7.41 0.02 15.68
CA THR A 83 -6.74 -0.56 16.85
C THR A 83 -5.64 0.38 17.34
N PRO A 84 -5.20 0.28 18.62
CA PRO A 84 -4.07 1.04 19.12
C PRO A 84 -2.80 0.88 18.26
N LEU A 85 -2.55 -0.32 17.72
CA LEU A 85 -1.45 -0.60 16.80
C LEU A 85 -1.54 0.22 15.51
N LEU A 86 -2.71 0.21 14.86
CA LEU A 86 -2.89 0.92 13.60
C LEU A 86 -2.94 2.43 13.80
N THR A 87 -3.52 2.91 14.90
CA THR A 87 -3.50 4.32 15.29
C THR A 87 -2.07 4.81 15.54
N HIS A 88 -1.23 3.99 16.18
CA HIS A 88 0.18 4.31 16.38
C HIS A 88 0.92 4.51 15.05
N ILE A 89 0.81 3.56 14.13
CA ILE A 89 1.44 3.64 12.80
C ILE A 89 0.90 4.85 12.02
N LYS A 90 -0.43 5.06 12.05
CA LYS A 90 -1.11 6.19 11.43
C LYS A 90 -0.50 7.51 11.89
N ASN A 91 -0.45 7.75 13.20
CA ASN A 91 0.01 9.01 13.77
C ASN A 91 1.43 9.37 13.33
N GLU A 92 2.34 8.40 13.23
CA GLU A 92 3.70 8.67 12.72
C GLU A 92 3.73 9.06 11.24
N ILE A 93 2.91 8.41 10.42
CA ILE A 93 2.80 8.74 9.00
C ILE A 93 2.15 10.12 8.83
N GLU A 94 1.13 10.45 9.63
CA GLU A 94 0.44 11.75 9.59
C GLU A 94 1.38 12.92 9.92
N GLN A 95 2.33 12.73 10.84
CA GLN A 95 3.34 13.75 11.16
C GLN A 95 4.20 14.13 9.96
N VAL A 96 4.52 13.16 9.09
CA VAL A 96 5.32 13.41 7.89
C VAL A 96 4.47 13.90 6.72
N CYS A 97 3.24 13.39 6.59
CA CYS A 97 2.36 13.73 5.47
C CYS A 97 1.54 15.01 5.70
N ASN A 98 1.51 15.54 6.92
CA ASN A 98 0.64 16.65 7.33
C ASN A 98 -0.82 16.46 6.86
N THR A 99 -1.34 15.24 7.03
CA THR A 99 -2.64 14.80 6.52
C THR A 99 -3.27 13.86 7.51
N HIS A 100 -4.59 13.98 7.73
CA HIS A 100 -5.32 13.04 8.57
C HIS A 100 -5.96 11.94 7.71
N PHE A 101 -5.46 10.72 7.82
CA PHE A 101 -6.02 9.57 7.13
C PHE A 101 -7.28 9.09 7.83
N THR A 102 -8.27 8.66 7.05
CA THR A 102 -9.55 8.17 7.58
C THR A 102 -9.71 6.67 7.39
N THR A 103 -8.89 6.06 6.54
CA THR A 103 -8.99 4.63 6.18
C THR A 103 -7.61 4.05 5.92
N VAL A 104 -7.43 2.76 6.24
CA VAL A 104 -6.27 1.97 5.84
C VAL A 104 -6.71 0.61 5.29
N LEU A 105 -6.23 0.29 4.09
CA LEU A 105 -6.34 -1.05 3.52
C LEU A 105 -5.03 -1.81 3.74
N LEU A 106 -5.11 -2.87 4.52
CA LEU A 106 -4.00 -3.78 4.75
C LEU A 106 -3.98 -4.88 3.68
N ASN A 107 -2.77 -5.23 3.25
CA ASN A 107 -2.53 -6.30 2.29
C ASN A 107 -1.39 -7.18 2.82
N ASN A 108 -1.67 -8.46 3.06
CA ASN A 108 -0.68 -9.46 3.45
C ASN A 108 -0.42 -10.41 2.27
N TYR A 109 0.78 -10.30 1.70
CA TYR A 109 1.30 -11.17 0.67
C TYR A 109 2.07 -12.29 1.37
N ARG A 110 1.49 -13.49 1.41
CA ARG A 110 2.01 -14.61 2.20
C ARG A 110 3.37 -15.10 1.72
N ASN A 111 3.63 -15.00 0.42
CA ASN A 111 4.88 -15.36 -0.25
C ASN A 111 4.97 -14.69 -1.63
N GLY A 112 5.94 -15.10 -2.45
CA GLY A 112 6.15 -14.60 -3.81
C GLY A 112 5.00 -14.84 -4.81
N GLN A 113 4.06 -15.76 -4.52
CA GLN A 113 2.92 -16.07 -5.39
C GLN A 113 1.71 -15.16 -5.18
N ASP A 114 1.65 -14.46 -4.05
CA ASP A 114 0.66 -13.41 -3.82
C ASP A 114 1.05 -12.13 -4.59
N SER A 115 0.06 -11.41 -5.12
CA SER A 115 0.27 -10.28 -6.04
C SER A 115 -0.88 -9.28 -6.05
N MET A 116 -0.65 -8.15 -6.70
CA MET A 116 -1.68 -7.19 -7.07
C MET A 116 -1.38 -6.72 -8.49
N GLY A 117 -2.31 -6.94 -9.43
CA GLY A 117 -2.12 -6.59 -10.84
C GLY A 117 -2.10 -5.08 -11.09
N TRP A 118 -1.87 -4.68 -12.34
CA TRP A 118 -1.88 -3.27 -12.75
C TRP A 118 -3.20 -2.57 -12.40
N HIS A 119 -3.15 -1.55 -11.55
CA HIS A 119 -4.28 -0.73 -11.13
C HIS A 119 -3.83 0.71 -10.84
N ALA A 120 -4.79 1.60 -10.60
CA ALA A 120 -4.57 2.91 -10.00
C ALA A 120 -5.60 3.08 -8.89
N ASP A 121 -5.27 3.84 -7.85
CA ASP A 121 -6.19 4.15 -6.75
C ASP A 121 -7.04 5.37 -7.17
N ASN A 122 -8.05 5.12 -8.01
CA ASN A 122 -8.89 6.15 -8.64
C ASN A 122 -10.38 6.03 -8.26
N GLU A 123 -10.66 5.43 -7.12
CA GLU A 123 -11.99 5.33 -6.54
C GLU A 123 -12.57 6.72 -6.27
N LYS A 124 -13.87 6.92 -6.54
CA LYS A 124 -14.50 8.24 -6.50
C LYS A 124 -14.44 8.85 -5.10
N GLU A 125 -14.51 8.00 -4.08
CA GLU A 125 -14.51 8.35 -2.66
C GLU A 125 -13.18 8.97 -2.20
N LEU A 126 -12.10 8.77 -2.95
CA LEU A 126 -10.78 9.37 -2.69
C LEU A 126 -10.68 10.82 -3.18
N GLY A 127 -11.62 11.27 -4.01
CA GLY A 127 -11.60 12.60 -4.62
C GLY A 127 -10.51 12.76 -5.68
N ARG A 128 -10.19 14.02 -6.01
CA ARG A 128 -9.20 14.37 -7.04
C ARG A 128 -7.80 14.49 -6.42
N ASN A 129 -6.79 13.91 -7.06
CA ASN A 129 -5.40 13.93 -6.61
C ASN A 129 -5.21 13.49 -5.13
N PRO A 130 -5.65 12.27 -4.74
CA PRO A 130 -5.54 11.83 -3.36
C PRO A 130 -4.08 11.70 -2.92
N LEU A 131 -3.81 12.05 -1.66
CA LEU A 131 -2.56 11.68 -0.98
C LEU A 131 -2.72 10.27 -0.41
N ILE A 132 -1.82 9.38 -0.82
CA ILE A 132 -1.81 7.98 -0.40
C ILE A 132 -0.45 7.67 0.21
N ALA A 133 -0.47 7.14 1.43
CA ALA A 133 0.73 6.70 2.13
C ALA A 133 0.75 5.18 2.25
N SER A 134 1.81 4.54 1.75
CA SER A 134 2.00 3.09 1.73
C SER A 134 3.23 2.73 2.57
N VAL A 135 3.02 2.07 3.70
CA VAL A 135 4.11 1.54 4.53
C VAL A 135 4.22 0.03 4.35
N SER A 136 5.46 -0.48 4.28
CA SER A 136 5.76 -1.89 4.03
C SER A 136 6.55 -2.54 5.17
N PHE A 137 6.18 -3.77 5.53
CA PHE A 137 6.86 -4.59 6.53
C PHE A 137 7.09 -6.02 6.02
N GLY A 138 8.13 -6.71 6.48
CA GLY A 138 8.50 -8.05 6.04
C GLY A 138 9.32 -8.06 4.74
N ALA A 139 9.12 -9.07 3.91
CA ALA A 139 9.90 -9.29 2.70
C ALA A 139 9.76 -8.15 1.69
N GLU A 140 10.88 -7.83 1.03
CA GLU A 140 10.92 -6.76 0.02
C GLU A 140 10.19 -7.19 -1.26
N ARG A 141 9.48 -6.24 -1.87
CA ARG A 141 8.78 -6.47 -3.14
C ARG A 141 9.01 -5.31 -4.10
N ASN A 142 9.20 -5.68 -5.37
CA ASN A 142 9.30 -4.71 -6.45
C ASN A 142 7.92 -4.12 -6.76
N PHE A 143 7.72 -2.86 -6.41
CA PHE A 143 6.58 -2.05 -6.82
C PHE A 143 6.86 -1.41 -8.17
N GLN A 144 6.07 -1.80 -9.17
CA GLN A 144 6.28 -1.35 -10.54
C GLN A 144 5.24 -0.31 -10.88
N LEU A 145 5.67 0.78 -11.52
CA LEU A 145 4.82 1.83 -12.08
C LEU A 145 5.03 1.93 -13.58
N LYS A 146 3.95 2.22 -14.32
CA LYS A 146 4.00 2.58 -15.74
C LYS A 146 3.02 3.72 -16.04
N HIS A 147 3.44 4.66 -16.88
CA HIS A 147 2.55 5.70 -17.38
C HIS A 147 1.54 5.10 -18.35
N ASN A 148 0.31 5.64 -18.36
CA ASN A 148 -0.78 5.15 -19.19
C ASN A 148 -0.56 5.43 -20.69
N THR A 149 0.09 6.56 -21.00
CA THR A 149 0.28 7.05 -22.39
C THR A 149 1.73 7.22 -22.82
N ILE A 150 2.71 7.23 -21.90
CA ILE A 150 4.13 7.46 -22.21
C ILE A 150 4.83 6.12 -22.06
N GLU A 151 5.00 5.38 -23.16
CA GLU A 151 5.44 3.98 -23.16
C GLU A 151 6.77 3.73 -22.42
N ARG A 152 7.71 4.68 -22.54
CA ARG A 152 9.03 4.58 -21.91
C ARG A 152 9.07 5.05 -20.45
N ALA A 153 8.01 5.68 -19.95
CA ALA A 153 7.92 6.12 -18.56
C ALA A 153 7.51 4.94 -17.67
N LYS A 154 8.51 4.28 -17.09
CA LYS A 154 8.37 3.16 -16.15
C LYS A 154 9.29 3.40 -14.96
N GLN A 155 8.85 3.03 -13.77
CA GLN A 155 9.65 3.11 -12.55
C GLN A 155 9.47 1.83 -11.74
N ASN A 156 10.55 1.36 -11.14
CA ASN A 156 10.54 0.24 -10.20
C ASN A 156 11.07 0.72 -8.85
N ILE A 157 10.41 0.35 -7.77
CA ILE A 157 10.83 0.68 -6.41
C ILE A 157 10.84 -0.61 -5.61
N ASN A 158 11.99 -0.96 -5.05
CA ASN A 158 12.06 -2.07 -4.11
C ASN A 158 11.58 -1.58 -2.75
N LEU A 159 10.36 -1.94 -2.36
CA LEU A 159 9.77 -1.52 -1.08
C LEU A 159 10.37 -2.35 0.05
N GLN A 160 11.16 -1.70 0.88
CA GLN A 160 11.96 -2.32 1.94
C GLN A 160 11.16 -2.48 3.23
N HIS A 161 11.67 -3.29 4.14
CA HIS A 161 11.12 -3.44 5.48
C HIS A 161 11.18 -2.11 6.25
N GLY A 162 10.04 -1.64 6.75
CA GLY A 162 9.94 -0.37 7.49
C GLY A 162 9.87 0.86 6.59
N SER A 163 9.79 0.69 5.27
CA SER A 163 9.77 1.81 4.32
C SER A 163 8.40 2.46 4.18
N LEU A 164 8.38 3.75 3.83
CA LEU A 164 7.18 4.53 3.51
C LEU A 164 7.27 5.08 2.08
N LEU A 165 6.23 4.87 1.29
CA LEU A 165 6.04 5.45 -0.03
C LEU A 165 4.83 6.39 0.00
N ILE A 166 5.02 7.65 -0.36
CA ILE A 166 3.96 8.64 -0.52
C ILE A 166 3.71 8.84 -2.02
N MET A 167 2.46 8.66 -2.43
CA MET A 167 1.95 8.91 -3.77
C MET A 167 0.95 10.07 -3.70
N GLN A 168 1.20 11.16 -4.42
CA GLN A 168 0.30 12.32 -4.44
C GLN A 168 0.28 13.03 -5.80
N GLY A 169 -0.42 14.16 -5.87
CA GLY A 169 -0.59 14.91 -7.11
C GLY A 169 -1.43 14.10 -8.11
N ALA A 170 -1.09 14.18 -9.39
CA ALA A 170 -1.90 13.58 -10.45
C ALA A 170 -1.60 12.08 -10.71
N ILE A 171 -0.76 11.44 -9.90
CA ILE A 171 -0.22 10.11 -10.19
C ILE A 171 -1.30 9.05 -10.47
N GLN A 172 -2.41 9.05 -9.72
CA GLN A 172 -3.48 8.06 -9.89
C GLN A 172 -4.31 8.27 -11.19
N HIS A 173 -4.15 9.41 -11.87
CA HIS A 173 -4.78 9.67 -13.17
C HIS A 173 -3.92 9.13 -14.33
N PHE A 174 -2.59 9.20 -14.18
CA PHE A 174 -1.65 9.01 -15.28
C PHE A 174 -0.81 7.73 -15.17
N TRP A 175 -0.71 7.16 -13.98
CA TRP A 175 0.10 5.98 -13.72
C TRP A 175 -0.75 4.81 -13.24
N LYS A 176 -0.32 3.60 -13.63
CA LYS A 176 -0.75 2.37 -12.99
C LYS A 176 0.42 1.75 -12.24
N HIS A 177 0.12 1.03 -11.18
CA HIS A 177 1.10 0.33 -10.38
C HIS A 177 0.69 -1.12 -10.08
N GLN A 178 1.68 -1.95 -9.74
CA GLN A 178 1.46 -3.36 -9.39
C GLN A 178 2.51 -3.91 -8.41
N ILE A 179 2.17 -5.02 -7.77
CA ILE A 179 3.08 -5.92 -7.05
C ILE A 179 3.05 -7.27 -7.81
N PRO A 180 4.01 -7.54 -8.70
CA PRO A 180 4.01 -8.75 -9.51
C PRO A 180 4.43 -9.97 -8.67
N LYS A 181 4.00 -11.17 -9.10
CA LYS A 181 4.50 -12.43 -8.54
C LYS A 181 6.02 -12.57 -8.77
N THR A 182 6.67 -13.32 -7.90
CA THR A 182 8.08 -13.69 -8.02
C THR A 182 8.27 -15.18 -7.75
N GLN A 183 9.20 -15.80 -8.47
CA GLN A 183 9.60 -17.18 -8.26
C GLN A 183 10.67 -17.32 -7.17
N ARG A 184 11.24 -16.20 -6.69
CA ARG A 184 12.17 -16.20 -5.56
C ARG A 184 11.46 -16.70 -4.32
N ASP A 185 12.13 -17.56 -3.55
CA ASP A 185 11.65 -17.95 -2.24
C ASP A 185 11.84 -16.78 -1.27
N ILE A 186 10.72 -16.15 -0.89
CA ILE A 186 10.69 -14.97 -0.03
C ILE A 186 9.57 -15.11 0.99
N GLY A 187 9.81 -14.54 2.17
CA GLY A 187 8.85 -14.52 3.26
C GLY A 187 7.63 -13.62 3.01
N PRO A 188 6.76 -13.50 4.02
CA PRO A 188 5.57 -12.66 3.94
C PRO A 188 5.89 -11.17 3.92
N ARG A 189 5.05 -10.39 3.23
CA ARG A 189 5.05 -8.92 3.24
C ARG A 189 3.70 -8.41 3.67
N ILE A 190 3.69 -7.48 4.63
CA ILE A 190 2.50 -6.72 5.00
C ILE A 190 2.64 -5.29 4.50
N ASN A 191 1.58 -4.77 3.90
CA ASN A 191 1.48 -3.40 3.42
C ASN A 191 0.25 -2.73 3.97
N LEU A 192 0.39 -1.52 4.50
CA LEU A 192 -0.72 -0.68 4.93
C LEU A 192 -0.80 0.50 3.96
N THR A 193 -1.92 0.64 3.25
CA THR A 193 -2.19 1.77 2.35
C THR A 193 -3.22 2.69 3.00
N PHE A 194 -2.74 3.82 3.51
CA PHE A 194 -3.53 4.87 4.16
C PHE A 194 -4.09 5.84 3.14
N ARG A 195 -5.37 6.18 3.30
CA ARG A 195 -6.13 7.06 2.39
C ARG A 195 -7.07 7.99 3.17
N VAL A 196 -7.47 9.07 2.51
CA VAL A 196 -8.54 9.97 2.98
C VAL A 196 -9.79 9.69 2.14
N ILE A 197 -10.75 9.02 2.74
CA ILE A 197 -12.12 8.88 2.23
C ILE A 197 -12.95 10.00 2.83
N LYS A 198 -13.72 10.69 1.98
CA LYS A 198 -14.64 11.77 2.37
C LYS A 198 -16.05 11.26 2.69
#